data_AF-A0A969TBM3-F1
#
_entry.id   AF-A0A969TBM3-F1
#
_cell.length_a   1.000
_cell.length_b   1.000
_cell.length_c   1.000
_cell.angle_alpha   90.00
_cell.angle_beta   90.00
_cell.angle_gamma   90.00
#
_symmetry.space_group_name_H-M   'P 1'
#
loop_
_entity.id
_entity.type
_entity.pdbx_description
1 polymer ?
#
loop_
_entity_poly.entity_id
_entity_poly.type
_entity_poly.pdbx_seq_one_letter_code
_entity_poly.pdbx_strand_id
1 'polypeptide(L)'
;MNFAYLILAHKNPDQLIRLIRRLQDRDSSFFIHLDRKSGEKSYSQLVEGLKDVPNLYFVKRYRCYWGAFNIVKATIALIDRLIESGVNFDYAFLLSGQDYLIKKNAEIKKYIARNNGKEFIESFSLHKLNC
;
A
#
# COMPACT_ATOMS: atom_id res chain seq x y z
N MET A 1 -16.42 -0.84 -7.15
CA MET A 1 -15.69 -0.01 -6.17
C MET A 1 -14.24 0.00 -6.57
N ASN A 2 -13.68 1.19 -6.68
CA ASN A 2 -12.31 1.46 -7.07
C ASN A 2 -11.44 1.50 -5.81
N PHE A 3 -10.41 0.67 -5.75
CA PHE A 3 -9.52 0.56 -4.59
C PHE A 3 -8.11 1.04 -4.93
N ALA A 4 -7.56 1.89 -4.06
CA ALA A 4 -6.16 2.30 -4.11
C ALA A 4 -5.37 1.57 -3.00
N TYR A 5 -4.33 0.85 -3.36
CA TYR A 5 -3.44 0.18 -2.42
C TYR A 5 -2.14 0.96 -2.28
N LEU A 6 -1.90 1.51 -1.09
CA LEU A 6 -0.67 2.20 -0.71
C LEU A 6 0.24 1.20 0.00
N ILE A 7 1.33 0.79 -0.62
CA ILE A 7 2.15 -0.33 -0.14
C ILE A 7 3.54 0.15 0.28
N LEU A 8 3.87 -0.10 1.55
CA LEU A 8 5.21 0.08 2.12
C LEU A 8 5.96 -1.26 2.13
N ALA A 9 7.08 -1.35 1.41
CA ALA A 9 7.89 -2.57 1.34
C ALA A 9 9.36 -2.31 1.65
N HIS A 10 10.07 -3.31 2.16
CA HIS A 10 11.50 -3.19 2.50
C HIS A 10 12.34 -4.47 2.24
N LYS A 11 11.72 -5.53 1.71
CA LYS A 11 12.36 -6.82 1.40
C LYS A 11 11.45 -7.68 0.51
N ASN A 12 11.96 -8.84 0.08
CA ASN A 12 11.23 -9.92 -0.58
C ASN A 12 10.41 -9.45 -1.81
N PRO A 13 11.07 -8.97 -2.88
CA PRO A 13 10.38 -8.46 -4.06
C PRO A 13 9.39 -9.46 -4.68
N ASP A 14 9.71 -10.75 -4.72
CA ASP A 14 8.81 -11.78 -5.27
C ASP A 14 7.50 -11.92 -4.48
N GLN A 15 7.55 -11.76 -3.15
CA GLN A 15 6.35 -11.76 -2.31
C GLN A 15 5.48 -10.55 -2.61
N LEU A 16 6.09 -9.37 -2.78
CA LEU A 16 5.36 -8.16 -3.12
C LEU A 16 4.72 -8.27 -4.53
N ILE A 17 5.45 -8.81 -5.50
CA ILE A 17 4.90 -9.06 -6.85
C ILE A 17 3.68 -9.99 -6.75
N ARG A 18 3.80 -11.07 -5.98
CA ARG A 18 2.70 -12.00 -5.74
C ARG A 18 1.51 -11.35 -5.05
N LEU A 19 1.74 -10.49 -4.05
CA LEU A 19 0.68 -9.74 -3.37
C LEU A 19 -0.07 -8.84 -4.35
N ILE A 20 0.66 -8.03 -5.14
CA ILE A 20 0.07 -7.10 -6.11
C ILE A 20 -0.75 -7.87 -7.15
N ARG A 21 -0.20 -8.93 -7.74
CA ARG A 21 -0.94 -9.77 -8.71
C ARG A 21 -2.17 -10.43 -8.09
N ARG A 22 -2.14 -10.74 -6.79
CA ARG A 22 -3.30 -11.31 -6.09
C ARG A 22 -4.40 -10.29 -5.84
N LEU A 23 -4.02 -9.04 -5.54
CA LEU A 23 -4.91 -7.89 -5.35
C LEU A 23 -5.44 -7.34 -6.68
N GLN A 24 -4.70 -7.52 -7.78
CA GLN A 24 -5.00 -6.93 -9.08
C GLN A 24 -6.38 -7.34 -9.61
N ASP A 25 -7.18 -6.33 -9.92
CA ASP A 25 -8.36 -6.44 -10.77
C ASP A 25 -8.55 -5.14 -11.56
N ARG A 26 -9.64 -5.04 -12.34
CA ARG A 26 -9.89 -3.88 -13.22
C ARG A 26 -10.07 -2.56 -12.48
N ASP A 27 -10.42 -2.61 -11.20
CA ASP A 27 -10.76 -1.43 -10.39
C ASP A 27 -9.71 -1.18 -9.30
N SER A 28 -8.48 -1.68 -9.49
CA SER A 28 -7.40 -1.60 -8.51
C SER A 28 -6.25 -0.76 -9.02
N SER A 29 -5.74 0.13 -8.17
CA SER A 29 -4.57 0.97 -8.42
C SER A 29 -3.55 0.78 -7.31
N PHE A 30 -2.26 0.81 -7.65
CA PHE A 30 -1.17 0.45 -6.74
C PHE A 30 -0.15 1.58 -6.65
N PHE A 31 0.22 1.93 -5.43
CA PHE A 31 1.24 2.93 -5.13
C PHE A 31 2.28 2.26 -4.24
N ILE A 32 3.54 2.26 -4.66
CA ILE A 32 4.57 1.41 -4.06
C ILE A 32 5.75 2.24 -3.62
N HIS A 33 6.03 2.15 -2.32
CA HIS A 33 7.30 2.56 -1.73
C HIS A 33 8.12 1.31 -1.45
N LEU A 34 9.32 1.24 -2.03
CA LEU A 34 10.36 0.29 -1.61
C LEU A 34 11.43 1.06 -0.82
N ASP A 35 11.69 0.64 0.41
CA ASP A 35 12.74 1.22 1.25
C ASP A 35 14.05 1.29 0.47
N ARG A 36 14.70 2.46 0.49
CA ARG A 36 15.97 2.69 -0.17
C ARG A 36 17.05 1.67 0.25
N LYS A 37 16.98 1.15 1.49
CA LYS A 37 17.88 0.12 2.02
C LYS A 37 17.79 -1.23 1.29
N SER A 38 16.68 -1.51 0.61
CA SER A 38 16.48 -2.76 -0.12
C SER A 38 17.42 -2.93 -1.32
N GLY A 39 18.12 -1.85 -1.72
CA GLY A 39 19.07 -1.83 -2.82
C GLY A 39 18.42 -1.76 -4.21
N GLU A 40 19.22 -1.39 -5.21
CA GLU A 40 18.74 -1.21 -6.58
C GLU A 40 18.33 -2.52 -7.24
N LYS A 41 19.01 -3.63 -6.93
CA LYS A 41 18.63 -4.95 -7.48
C LYS A 41 17.18 -5.30 -7.17
N SER A 42 16.76 -5.14 -5.91
CA SER A 42 15.38 -5.40 -5.48
C SER A 42 14.40 -4.43 -6.15
N TYR A 43 14.80 -3.17 -6.33
CA TYR A 43 13.96 -2.18 -7.00
C TYR A 43 13.76 -2.50 -8.47
N SER A 44 14.84 -2.79 -9.21
CA SER A 44 14.78 -3.19 -10.62
C SER A 44 13.96 -4.46 -10.82
N GLN A 45 14.07 -5.44 -9.91
CA GLN A 45 13.24 -6.65 -9.94
C GLN A 45 11.74 -6.34 -9.82
N LEU A 46 11.36 -5.41 -8.94
CA LEU A 46 9.96 -5.00 -8.82
C LEU A 46 9.47 -4.26 -10.07
N VAL A 47 10.26 -3.30 -10.57
CA VAL A 47 9.90 -2.52 -11.76
C VAL A 47 9.69 -3.45 -12.96
N GLU A 48 10.61 -4.39 -13.18
CA GLU A 48 10.52 -5.35 -14.28
C GLU A 48 9.37 -6.35 -14.08
N GLY A 49 9.23 -6.92 -12.88
CA GLY A 49 8.21 -7.92 -12.58
C GLY A 49 6.77 -7.41 -12.54
N LEU A 50 6.58 -6.09 -12.55
CA LEU A 50 5.29 -5.40 -12.48
C LEU A 50 5.04 -4.47 -13.68
N LYS A 51 5.90 -4.50 -14.70
CA LYS A 51 5.79 -3.61 -15.87
C LYS A 51 4.48 -3.76 -16.65
N ASP A 52 3.85 -4.93 -16.55
CA ASP A 52 2.57 -5.28 -17.19
C ASP A 52 1.35 -4.92 -16.33
N VAL A 53 1.54 -4.49 -15.08
CA VAL A 53 0.44 -4.13 -14.18
C VAL A 53 -0.01 -2.69 -14.45
N PRO A 54 -1.26 -2.47 -14.92
CA PRO A 54 -1.78 -1.14 -15.15
C PRO A 54 -2.02 -0.40 -13.82
N ASN A 55 -2.10 0.93 -13.89
CA ASN A 55 -2.41 1.81 -12.74
C ASN A 55 -1.48 1.57 -11.53
N LEU A 56 -0.20 1.31 -11.80
CA LEU A 56 0.83 1.09 -10.81
C LEU A 56 1.86 2.22 -10.85
N TYR A 57 2.18 2.76 -9.68
CA TYR A 57 3.05 3.92 -9.52
C TYR A 57 4.08 3.67 -8.42
N PHE A 58 5.36 3.84 -8.74
CA PHE A 58 6.41 3.90 -7.72
C PHE A 58 6.57 5.33 -7.19
N VAL A 59 6.86 5.45 -5.90
CA VAL A 59 7.12 6.75 -5.25
C VAL A 59 8.58 6.90 -4.84
N LYS A 60 8.94 8.11 -4.41
CA LYS A 60 10.26 8.42 -3.87
C LYS A 60 10.65 7.46 -2.74
N ARG A 61 11.81 6.83 -2.87
CA ARG A 61 12.33 5.85 -1.89
C ARG A 61 13.01 6.53 -0.70
N TYR A 62 12.34 6.51 0.44
CA TYR A 62 12.92 6.86 1.74
C TYR A 62 13.72 5.72 2.35
N ARG A 63 14.76 6.05 3.13
CA ARG A 63 15.51 5.12 3.95
C ARG A 63 14.79 4.98 5.29
N CYS A 64 14.17 3.85 5.58
CA CYS A 64 13.36 3.68 6.78
C CYS A 64 14.09 2.84 7.84
N TYR A 65 13.83 3.20 9.09
CA TYR A 65 14.23 2.43 10.27
C TYR A 65 12.98 2.15 11.08
N TRP A 66 12.99 1.02 11.78
CA TRP A 66 11.86 0.65 12.62
C TRP A 66 11.64 1.72 13.71
N GLY A 67 10.38 2.13 13.90
CA GLY A 67 10.00 3.20 14.83
C GLY A 67 10.37 4.63 14.40
N ALA A 68 11.03 4.83 13.26
CA ALA A 68 11.47 6.14 12.81
C ALA A 68 10.41 6.84 11.93
N PHE A 69 10.42 8.18 11.98
CA PHE A 69 9.47 9.03 11.24
C PHE A 69 9.53 8.87 9.71
N ASN A 70 10.60 8.30 9.15
CA ASN A 70 10.68 8.09 7.70
C ASN A 70 9.62 7.10 7.17
N ILE A 71 9.08 6.22 8.01
CA ILE A 71 7.94 5.38 7.61
C ILE A 71 6.72 6.27 7.33
N VAL A 72 6.48 7.27 8.18
CA VAL A 72 5.40 8.26 7.98
C VAL A 72 5.64 9.08 6.71
N LYS A 73 6.87 9.52 6.45
CA LYS A 73 7.21 10.22 5.19
C LYS A 73 6.97 9.37 3.95
N ALA A 74 7.25 8.08 4.03
CA ALA A 74 6.95 7.14 2.94
C ALA A 74 5.44 6.98 2.73
N THR A 75 4.66 6.89 3.80
CA THR A 75 3.18 6.89 3.73
C THR A 75 2.63 8.17 3.12
N ILE A 76 3.13 9.34 3.53
CA ILE A 76 2.71 10.63 2.95
C ILE A 76 3.02 10.68 1.46
N ALA A 77 4.21 10.25 1.03
CA ALA A 77 4.56 10.23 -0.39
C ALA A 77 3.67 9.27 -1.22
N LEU A 78 3.16 8.19 -0.61
CA LEU A 78 2.16 7.33 -1.25
C LEU A 78 0.83 8.05 -1.44
N ILE A 79 0.38 8.79 -0.42
CA ILE A 79 -0.86 9.59 -0.45
C ILE A 79 -0.74 10.73 -1.47
N ASP A 80 0.36 11.48 -1.45
CA ASP A 80 0.64 12.57 -2.39
C ASP A 80 0.60 12.04 -3.82
N ARG A 81 1.26 10.90 -4.09
CA ARG A 81 1.25 10.30 -5.42
C ARG A 81 -0.13 9.83 -5.85
N LEU A 82 -0.94 9.29 -4.93
CA LEU A 82 -2.32 8.93 -5.20
C LEU A 82 -3.13 10.16 -5.64
N ILE A 83 -3.03 11.27 -4.91
CA ILE A 83 -3.73 12.52 -5.24
C ILE A 83 -3.26 13.06 -6.59
N GLU A 84 -1.95 13.14 -6.82
CA GLU A 84 -1.36 13.63 -8.07
C GLU A 84 -1.69 12.77 -9.30
N SER A 85 -1.92 11.48 -9.10
CA SER A 85 -2.21 10.55 -10.20
C SER A 85 -3.55 10.82 -10.89
N GLY A 86 -4.48 11.50 -10.21
CA GLY A 86 -5.84 11.72 -10.70
C GLY A 86 -6.68 10.44 -10.85
N VAL A 87 -6.20 9.32 -10.31
CA VAL A 87 -6.95 8.06 -10.30
C VAL A 87 -8.20 8.22 -9.45
N ASN A 88 -9.36 7.85 -10.01
CA ASN A 88 -10.58 7.76 -9.23
C ASN A 88 -10.51 6.54 -8.29
N PHE A 89 -10.73 6.75 -7.00
CA PHE A 89 -10.80 5.70 -6.00
C PHE A 89 -11.93 5.97 -4.99
N ASP A 90 -12.52 4.91 -4.44
CA ASP A 90 -13.52 4.97 -3.38
C ASP A 90 -12.87 4.76 -2.00
N TYR A 91 -11.88 3.87 -1.91
CA TYR A 91 -11.17 3.52 -0.66
C TYR A 91 -9.68 3.37 -0.89
N ALA A 92 -8.88 3.82 0.08
CA ALA A 92 -7.45 3.60 0.13
C ALA A 92 -7.10 2.62 1.25
N PHE A 93 -6.21 1.67 0.94
CA PHE A 93 -5.71 0.67 1.89
C PHE A 93 -4.22 0.86 2.07
N LEU A 94 -3.77 1.07 3.31
CA LEU A 94 -2.34 1.05 3.65
C LEU A 94 -1.92 -0.37 3.98
N LEU A 95 -0.94 -0.91 3.25
CA LEU A 95 -0.42 -2.26 3.42
C LEU A 95 1.10 -2.26 3.58
N SER A 96 1.61 -3.29 4.24
CA SER A 96 3.01 -3.69 4.16
C SER A 96 3.23 -4.69 3.01
N GLY A 97 4.44 -4.73 2.47
CA GLY A 97 4.84 -5.75 1.49
C GLY A 97 4.89 -7.18 2.06
N GLN A 98 4.55 -7.39 3.33
CA GLN A 98 4.43 -8.70 3.97
C GLN A 98 2.97 -9.10 4.22
N ASP A 99 2.02 -8.20 4.00
CA ASP A 99 0.60 -8.50 4.15
C ASP A 99 0.13 -9.47 3.06
N TYR A 100 -0.98 -10.16 3.34
CA TYR A 100 -1.61 -11.01 2.34
C TYR A 100 -3.12 -11.14 2.58
N LEU A 101 -3.88 -11.38 1.51
CA LEU A 101 -5.31 -11.51 1.61
C LEU A 101 -5.71 -12.83 2.28
N ILE A 102 -6.65 -12.75 3.22
CA ILE A 102 -7.37 -13.90 3.78
C ILE A 102 -8.77 -14.09 3.18
N LYS A 103 -9.22 -13.16 2.34
CA LYS A 103 -10.51 -13.17 1.63
C LYS A 103 -10.30 -12.86 0.15
N LYS A 104 -11.23 -13.30 -0.70
CA LYS A 104 -11.18 -12.94 -2.14
C LYS A 104 -11.53 -11.46 -2.33
N ASN A 105 -11.00 -10.82 -3.37
CA ASN A 105 -11.32 -9.42 -3.71
C ASN A 105 -12.82 -9.14 -3.75
N ALA A 106 -13.62 -10.06 -4.31
CA ALA A 106 -15.08 -9.93 -4.39
C ALA A 106 -15.73 -9.86 -3.00
N GLU A 107 -15.21 -10.60 -2.01
CA GLU A 107 -15.72 -10.56 -0.64
C GLU A 107 -15.35 -9.24 0.05
N ILE A 108 -14.12 -8.76 -0.17
CA ILE A 108 -13.65 -7.46 0.34
C ILE A 108 -14.51 -6.34 -0.26
N LYS A 109 -14.68 -6.30 -1.59
CA LYS A 109 -15.55 -5.34 -2.29
C LYS A 109 -16.98 -5.36 -1.74
N LYS A 110 -17.55 -6.55 -1.53
CA LYS A 110 -18.89 -6.71 -0.95
C LYS A 110 -18.99 -6.18 0.47
N TYR A 111 -17.97 -6.41 1.31
CA TYR A 111 -17.94 -5.93 2.68
C TYR A 111 -17.85 -4.39 2.76
N ILE A 112 -16.94 -3.80 1.98
CA ILE A 112 -16.75 -2.36 1.92
C ILE A 112 -17.99 -1.66 1.34
N ALA A 113 -18.59 -2.21 0.28
CA ALA A 113 -19.82 -1.67 -0.31
C ALA A 113 -20.98 -1.60 0.70
N ARG A 114 -21.11 -2.61 1.56
CA ARG A 114 -22.13 -2.65 2.62
C ARG A 114 -21.89 -1.63 3.74
N ASN A 115 -20.66 -1.16 3.88
CA ASN A 115 -20.25 -0.20 4.91
C ASN A 115 -19.81 1.13 4.28
N ASN A 116 -20.38 1.48 3.13
CA ASN A 116 -19.94 2.64 2.40
C ASN A 116 -20.06 3.92 3.24
N GLY A 117 -19.04 4.78 3.19
CA GLY A 117 -18.93 6.02 3.98
C GLY A 117 -18.30 5.83 5.36
N LYS A 118 -17.78 4.64 5.70
CA LYS A 118 -17.09 4.38 6.97
C LYS A 118 -15.59 4.19 6.77
N GLU A 119 -14.80 4.74 7.68
CA GLU A 119 -13.36 4.50 7.76
C GLU A 119 -13.03 3.36 8.73
N PHE A 120 -12.00 2.59 8.41
CA PHE A 120 -11.57 1.43 9.20
C PHE A 120 -10.15 1.64 9.69
N ILE A 121 -10.01 2.11 10.93
CA ILE A 121 -8.73 2.28 11.60
C ILE A 121 -8.85 1.84 13.05
N GLU A 122 -7.90 1.03 13.50
CA GLU A 122 -7.82 0.64 14.91
C GLU A 122 -7.35 1.83 15.74
N SER A 123 -7.99 2.04 16.88
CA SER A 123 -7.57 3.03 17.86
C SER A 123 -7.80 2.48 19.26
N PHE A 124 -6.98 2.93 20.20
CA PHE A 124 -7.11 2.59 21.60
C PHE A 124 -6.90 3.84 22.44
N SER A 125 -7.55 3.91 23.60
CA SER A 125 -7.33 5.01 24.55
C SER A 125 -5.95 4.87 25.18
N LEU A 126 -5.17 5.95 25.14
CA LEU A 126 -3.96 6.03 25.96
C LEU A 126 -4.38 6.07 27.43
N HIS A 127 -3.82 5.19 28.26
CA HIS A 127 -3.97 5.30 29.70
C HIS A 127 -3.52 6.71 30.12
N LYS A 128 -4.29 7.36 31.01
CA LYS A 128 -3.87 8.63 31.60
C LYS A 128 -2.49 8.40 32.21
N LEU A 129 -1.48 9.10 31.71
CA LEU A 129 -0.23 9.23 32.42
C LEU A 129 -0.59 9.89 33.75
N ASN A 130 -0.29 9.23 34.86
CA ASN A 130 -0.33 9.86 36.18
C ASN A 130 0.82 10.88 36.21
N CYS A 131 0.60 12.02 35.56
CA CYS A 131 1.45 13.21 35.67
C CYS A 131 1.12 13.93 36.98
#